data_AF-A0A7V5FPX1-F1
#
_entry.id   AF-A0A7V5FPX1-F1
#
_cell.length_a   1.000
_cell.length_b   1.000
_cell.length_c   1.000
_cell.angle_alpha   90.00
_cell.angle_beta   90.00
_cell.angle_gamma   90.00
#
_symmetry.space_group_name_H-M   'P 1'
#
loop_
_entity.id
_entity.type
_entity.pdbx_description
1 polymer ?
#
loop_
_entity_poly.entity_id
_entity_poly.type
_entity_poly.pdbx_seq_one_letter_code
_entity_poly.pdbx_strand_id
1 'polypeptide(L)' 'MKFIFLFLGKTRRKYLETAISDYAARLGHFVEVDIIVLRERYSRNASDSEIKKAGSNLLLNRSGR' A
#
# COMPACT_ATOMS: atom_id res chain seq x y z
N MET A 1 -4.97 -2.64 19.56
CA MET A 1 -3.86 -2.63 18.58
C MET A 1 -4.47 -2.34 17.21
N LYS A 2 -3.78 -1.63 16.32
CA LYS A 2 -4.25 -1.29 14.98
C LYS A 2 -3.20 -1.68 13.95
N PHE A 3 -3.62 -2.34 12.87
CA PHE A 3 -2.77 -2.65 11.73
C PHE A 3 -3.02 -1.66 10.61
N ILE A 4 -1.94 -1.06 10.11
CA ILE A 4 -1.97 -0.14 8.98
C ILE A 4 -1.12 -0.76 7.87
N PHE A 5 -1.77 -1.19 6.79
CA PHE A 5 -1.09 -1.71 5.61
C PHE A 5 -0.92 -0.59 4.58
N LEU A 6 0.33 -0.21 4.31
CA LEU A 6 0.66 0.77 3.29
C LEU A 6 1.07 0.05 2.00
N PHE A 7 0.34 0.28 0.91
CA PHE A 7 0.66 -0.27 -0.41
C PHE A 7 1.05 0.84 -1.39
N LEU A 8 1.96 0.51 -2.30
CA LEU A 8 2.32 1.36 -3.43
C LEU A 8 1.54 0.94 -4.67
N GLY A 9 0.76 1.86 -5.21
CA GLY A 9 -0.04 1.62 -6.42
C GLY A 9 -1.22 0.65 -6.22
N LYS A 10 -2.03 0.51 -7.27
CA LYS A 10 -3.18 -0.41 -7.29
C LYS A 10 -2.84 -1.63 -8.14
N THR A 11 -3.28 -2.80 -7.69
CA THR A 11 -3.33 -3.97 -8.59
C THR A 11 -4.33 -3.72 -9.71
N ARG A 12 -4.02 -4.19 -10.92
CA ARG A 12 -4.97 -4.20 -12.05
C ARG A 12 -5.80 -5.50 -12.10
N ARG A 13 -5.50 -6.46 -11.21
CA ARG A 13 -6.14 -7.78 -11.19
C ARG A 13 -7.27 -7.79 -10.17
N LYS A 14 -8.50 -7.79 -10.67
CA LYS A 14 -9.73 -7.75 -9.84
C LYS A 14 -9.76 -8.85 -8.77
N TYR A 15 -9.35 -10.07 -9.11
CA TYR A 15 -9.36 -11.19 -8.15
C TYR A 15 -8.44 -10.96 -6.94
N LEU A 16 -7.32 -10.25 -7.10
CA LEU A 16 -6.43 -9.90 -5.99
C LEU A 16 -7.07 -8.84 -5.09
N GLU A 17 -7.70 -7.83 -5.70
CA GLU A 17 -8.40 -6.79 -4.94
C GLU A 17 -9.53 -7.38 -4.10
N THR A 18 -10.32 -8.31 -4.67
CA THR A 18 -11.37 -9.03 -3.95
C THR A 18 -10.80 -9.86 -2.79
N ALA A 19 -9.77 -10.67 -3.04
CA ALA A 19 -9.17 -11.52 -2.01
C ALA A 19 -8.56 -10.70 -0.85
N ILE A 20 -7.91 -9.56 -1.15
CA ILE A 20 -7.36 -8.66 -0.14
C ILE A 20 -8.49 -8.06 0.71
N SER A 21 -9.56 -7.57 0.07
CA SER A 21 -10.72 -7.00 0.77
C SER A 21 -11.39 -8.02 1.69
N ASP A 22 -11.65 -9.23 1.20
CA ASP A 22 -12.30 -10.29 1.97
C ASP A 22 -11.44 -10.69 3.19
N TYR A 23 -10.12 -10.81 2.99
CA TYR A 23 -9.20 -11.12 4.08
C TYR A 23 -9.14 -10.00 5.13
N ALA A 24 -9.06 -8.74 4.69
CA ALA A 24 -9.03 -7.59 5.58
C ALA A 24 -10.32 -7.46 6.40
N ALA A 25 -11.49 -7.69 5.79
CA ALA A 25 -12.76 -7.70 6.48
C ALA A 25 -12.80 -8.77 7.59
N ARG A 26 -12.32 -9.99 7.28
CA ARG A 26 -12.22 -11.07 8.27
C ARG A 26 -11.26 -10.74 9.41
N LEU A 27 -10.12 -10.12 9.10
CA LEU A 27 -9.13 -9.71 10.09
C LEU A 27 -9.66 -8.58 11.00
N GLY A 28 -10.52 -7.72 10.45
CA GLY A 28 -11.21 -6.64 11.14
C GLY A 28 -12.01 -7.07 12.38
N HIS A 29 -12.43 -8.34 12.45
CA HIS A 29 -13.10 -8.88 13.64
C HIS A 29 -12.19 -9.00 14.87
N PHE A 30 -10.87 -9.04 14.66
CA PHE A 30 -9.89 -9.27 15.73
C PHE A 30 -9.04 -8.04 16.05
N VAL A 31 -8.83 -7.16 15.07
CA VAL A 31 -7.97 -5.99 15.18
C VAL A 31 -8.47 -4.90 14.24
N GLU A 32 -8.32 -3.63 14.60
CA GLU A 32 -8.61 -2.54 13.66
C GLU A 32 -7.63 -2.60 12.49
N VAL A 33 -8.14 -2.68 11.26
CA VAL A 33 -7.35 -2.78 10.03
C VAL A 33 -7.63 -1.57 9.15
N ASP A 34 -6.56 -0.92 8.70
CA ASP A 34 -6.61 0.17 7.72
C ASP A 34 -5.68 -0.15 6.55
N ILE A 35 -6.20 -0.06 5.32
CA ILE A 35 -5.44 -0.33 4.09
C ILE A 35 -5.36 0.96 3.29
N ILE A 36 -4.15 1.50 3.18
CA ILE A 36 -3.91 2.78 2.52
C ILE A 36 -3.08 2.52 1.26
N VAL A 37 -3.70 2.79 0.11
CA VAL A 37 -3.02 2.73 -1.18
C VAL A 37 -2.48 4.10 -1.53
N LEU A 38 -1.16 4.17 -1.67
CA LEU A 38 -0.46 5.39 -2.00
C LEU A 38 -0.17 5.47 -3.50
N ARG A 39 -0.49 6.63 -4.08
CA ARG A 39 -0.26 6.87 -5.50
C ARG A 39 1.19 7.30 -5.69
N GLU A 40 1.93 6.49 -6.43
CA GLU A 40 3.30 6.81 -6.79
C GLU A 40 3.34 7.99 -7.78
N ARG A 41 4.31 8.88 -7.58
CA ARG A 41 4.59 10.00 -8.48
C ARG A 41 6.05 9.92 -8.91
N TYR A 42 6.33 9.16 -9.96
CA TYR A 42 7.64 9.12 -10.61
C TYR A 42 7.52 9.41 -12.10
N SER A 43 8.61 9.90 -12.69
CA SER A 43 8.73 10.11 -14.13
C SER A 43 8.72 8.77 -14.87
N ARG A 44 8.18 8.73 -16.09
CA ARG A 44 8.21 7.53 -16.96
C ARG A 44 9.63 7.07 -17.31
N ASN A 45 10.60 7.97 -17.22
CA ASN A 45 12.01 7.71 -17.55
C ASN A 45 12.89 7.51 -16.31
N ALA A 46 12.29 7.43 -15.11
CA ALA A 46 13.04 7.19 -13.89
C ALA A 46 13.62 5.77 -13.89
N SER A 47 14.83 5.63 -13.37
CA SER A 47 15.42 4.33 -13.11
C SER A 47 14.67 3.58 -12.01
N ASP A 48 14.76 2.25 -12.00
CA ASP A 48 14.14 1.40 -10.98
C ASP A 48 14.59 1.78 -9.55
N SER A 49 15.86 2.17 -9.40
CA SER A 49 16.43 2.70 -8.15
C SER A 49 15.69 3.96 -7.67
N GLU A 50 15.44 4.91 -8.55
CA GLU A 50 14.75 6.16 -8.23
C GLU A 50 13.28 5.91 -7.87
N ILE A 51 12.61 5.01 -8.59
CA ILE A 51 11.23 4.58 -8.32
C ILE A 51 11.14 3.98 -6.92
N LYS A 52 12.02 3.03 -6.59
CA LYS A 52 12.06 2.39 -5.26
C LYS A 52 12.36 3.39 -4.16
N LYS A 53 13.29 4.32 -4.37
CA LYS A 53 13.63 5.37 -3.40
C LYS A 53 12.45 6.30 -3.14
N ALA A 54 11.78 6.77 -4.19
CA ALA A 54 10.60 7.61 -4.08
C ALA A 54 9.45 6.89 -3.36
N GLY A 55 9.17 5.63 -3.73
CA GLY A 55 8.17 4.79 -3.07
C GLY A 55 8.49 4.57 -1.59
N SER A 56 9.74 4.26 -1.27
CA SER A 56 10.21 4.07 0.11
C SER A 56 10.02 5.32 0.96
N ASN A 57 10.43 6.48 0.46
CA ASN A 57 10.23 7.76 1.15
C ASN A 57 8.75 8.02 1.41
N LEU A 58 7.89 7.68 0.45
CA LEU A 58 6.47 7.92 0.55
C LEU A 58 5.79 6.98 1.58
N LEU A 59 6.25 5.74 1.69
CA LEU A 59 5.87 4.83 2.76
C LEU A 59 6.33 5.34 4.14
N LEU A 60 7.59 5.77 4.24
CA LEU A 60 8.19 6.27 5.49
C LEU A 60 7.43 7.50 6.03
N ASN A 61 7.19 8.49 5.16
CA ASN A 61 6.44 9.69 5.51
C ASN A 61 5.04 9.38 6.06
N ARG A 62 4.37 8.36 5.50
CA ARG A 62 3.02 7.96 5.95
C ARG A 62 3.05 7.11 7.22
N SER A 63 4.17 6.43 7.49
CA SER A 63 4.36 5.61 8.68
C SER A 63 4.73 6.40 9.95
N GLY A 64 4.92 7.73 9.84
CA GLY A 64 5.19 8.59 10.99
C GLY A 64 6.64 8.59 11.46
N ARG A 65 7.59 8.33 10.56
CA ARG A 65 9.02 8.60 10.76
C ARG A 65 9.44 9.85 10.01
#